data_AF-A0A7K4AIU3-F1
#
_entry.id   AF-A0A7K4AIU3-F1
#
_cell.length_a   1.000
_cell.length_b   1.000
_cell.length_c   1.000
_cell.angle_alpha   90.00
_cell.angle_beta   90.00
_cell.angle_gamma   90.00
#
_symmetry.space_group_name_H-M   'P 1'
#
loop_
_entity.id
_entity.type
_entity.pdbx_description
1 polymer ?
#
loop_
_entity_poly.entity_id
_entity_poly.type
_entity_poly.pdbx_seq_one_letter_code
_entity_poly.pdbx_strand_id
1 'polypeptide(L)'
;MNPIKPMLAVSGQPFSREGWIFEPKIDGTRCIASAKKRVLLSNRRLADITYRYPELASALGSLQGECVLDGEITVFKKGIPNFRSLAERDHQNDPIRIDYLSRAMPA
;
A
#
# COMPACT_ATOMS: atom_id res chain seq x y z
N MET A 1 -10.22 14.93 -3.28
CA MET A 1 -11.04 13.76 -2.92
C MET A 1 -11.25 13.82 -1.42
N ASN A 2 -12.46 13.58 -0.92
CA ASN A 2 -12.66 13.50 0.53
C ASN A 2 -11.90 12.27 1.07
N PRO A 3 -11.20 12.38 2.21
CA PRO A 3 -10.45 11.26 2.75
C PRO A 3 -11.38 10.09 3.10
N ILE A 4 -11.10 8.91 2.55
CA ILE A 4 -11.82 7.68 2.88
C ILE A 4 -11.12 7.06 4.09
N LYS A 5 -11.84 6.90 5.19
CA LYS A 5 -11.32 6.20 6.37
C LYS A 5 -11.39 4.68 6.12
N PRO A 6 -10.29 3.94 6.26
CA PRO A 6 -10.30 2.49 6.10
C PRO A 6 -11.24 1.81 7.11
N MET A 7 -11.92 0.75 6.66
CA MET A 7 -12.61 -0.17 7.56
C MET A 7 -11.58 -0.86 8.48
N LEU A 8 -11.95 -1.07 9.74
CA LEU A 8 -11.07 -1.72 10.73
C LEU A 8 -11.57 -3.12 11.06
N ALA A 9 -10.63 -4.05 11.19
CA ALA A 9 -10.90 -5.39 11.66
C ALA A 9 -11.04 -5.43 13.19
N VAL A 10 -11.77 -6.43 13.68
CA VAL A 10 -11.89 -6.76 15.10
C VAL A 10 -11.14 -8.06 15.35
N SER A 11 -10.41 -8.14 16.46
CA SER A 11 -9.70 -9.36 16.86
C SER A 11 -10.70 -10.47 17.23
N GLY A 12 -10.36 -11.72 16.90
CA GLY A 12 -11.19 -12.89 17.15
C GLY A 12 -10.38 -14.17 17.27
N GLN A 13 -11.04 -15.26 17.67
CA GLN A 13 -10.45 -16.60 17.71
C GLN A 13 -10.39 -17.20 16.29
N PRO A 14 -9.46 -18.12 16.01
CA PRO A 14 -9.45 -18.87 14.75
C PRO A 14 -10.78 -19.58 14.52
N PHE A 15 -11.31 -19.50 13.30
CA PHE A 15 -12.55 -20.16 12.91
C PHE A 15 -12.52 -20.55 11.43
N SER A 16 -13.42 -21.45 11.06
CA SER A 16 -13.80 -21.73 9.67
C SER A 16 -15.31 -21.74 9.59
N ARG A 17 -15.89 -21.03 8.62
CA ARG A 17 -17.33 -20.86 8.47
C ARG A 17 -17.68 -20.55 7.02
N GLU A 18 -18.73 -21.17 6.51
CA GLU A 18 -19.26 -20.90 5.18
C GLU A 18 -19.68 -19.43 5.03
N GLY A 19 -19.48 -18.86 3.83
CA GLY A 19 -19.75 -17.45 3.55
C GLY A 19 -18.66 -16.47 3.99
N TRP A 20 -17.49 -16.96 4.45
CA TRP A 20 -16.34 -16.14 4.80
C TRP A 20 -15.22 -16.27 3.78
N ILE A 21 -14.57 -15.15 3.47
CA ILE A 21 -13.33 -15.09 2.69
C ILE A 21 -12.18 -14.84 3.67
N PHE A 22 -11.08 -15.57 3.49
CA PHE A 22 -9.88 -15.45 4.32
C PHE A 22 -8.74 -14.93 3.46
N GLU A 23 -8.17 -13.79 3.86
CA GLU A 23 -6.99 -13.20 3.23
C GLU A 23 -5.79 -13.27 4.18
N PRO A 24 -4.56 -13.47 3.67
CA PRO A 24 -3.37 -13.34 4.48
C PRO A 24 -3.30 -11.94 5.10
N LYS A 25 -3.04 -11.87 6.41
CA LYS A 25 -2.70 -10.61 7.05
C LYS A 25 -1.27 -10.23 6.66
N ILE A 26 -1.15 -9.27 5.74
CA ILE A 26 0.15 -8.70 5.35
C ILE A 26 0.55 -7.64 6.38
N ASP A 27 1.79 -7.69 6.86
CA ASP A 27 2.39 -6.61 7.64
C ASP A 27 2.97 -5.56 6.70
N GLY A 28 2.39 -4.37 6.72
CA GLY A 28 2.86 -3.27 5.88
C GLY A 28 2.30 -1.90 6.24
N THR A 29 2.20 -1.05 5.23
CA THR A 29 1.58 0.27 5.31
C THR A 29 0.24 0.25 4.59
N ARG A 30 -0.85 0.17 5.37
CA ARG A 30 -2.23 0.32 4.86
C ARG A 30 -2.37 1.58 4.01
N CYS A 31 -2.91 1.43 2.81
CA CYS A 31 -3.04 2.49 1.81
C CYS A 31 -4.40 2.44 1.12
N ILE A 32 -5.06 3.60 1.04
CA ILE A 32 -6.13 3.86 0.09
C ILE A 32 -5.51 4.47 -1.16
N ALA A 33 -5.59 3.75 -2.27
CA ALA A 33 -5.12 4.20 -3.58
C ALA A 33 -6.30 4.68 -4.42
N SER A 34 -6.29 5.97 -4.77
CA SER A 34 -7.24 6.55 -5.73
C SER A 34 -6.56 6.63 -7.10
N ALA A 35 -6.89 5.73 -8.02
CA ALA A 35 -6.44 5.77 -9.40
C ALA A 35 -7.54 6.39 -10.28
N LYS A 36 -7.45 7.72 -10.47
CA LYS A 36 -8.35 8.50 -11.33
C LYS A 36 -7.52 9.27 -12.36
N LYS A 37 -7.91 10.49 -12.72
CA LYS A 37 -7.06 11.44 -13.49
C LYS A 37 -5.63 11.58 -12.96
N ARG A 38 -5.44 11.46 -11.64
CA ARG A 38 -4.13 11.35 -10.99
C ARG A 38 -4.17 10.24 -9.95
N VAL A 39 -3.06 9.55 -9.75
CA VAL A 39 -2.93 8.58 -8.66
C VAL A 39 -2.65 9.31 -7.36
N LEU A 40 -3.34 8.91 -6.30
CA LEU A 40 -3.09 9.35 -4.93
C LEU A 40 -3.03 8.14 -4.00
N LEU A 41 -1.95 8.06 -3.23
CA LEU A 41 -1.76 7.05 -2.19
C LEU A 41 -1.89 7.73 -0.83
N SER A 42 -2.89 7.32 -0.05
CA SER A 42 -3.16 7.86 1.29
C SER A 42 -2.97 6.77 2.32
N ASN A 43 -2.05 6.96 3.27
CA ASN A 43 -1.83 5.98 4.33
C ASN A 43 -2.98 5.97 5.36
N ARG A 44 -2.91 5.07 6.35
CA ARG A 44 -3.89 5.00 7.46
C ARG A 44 -4.12 6.33 8.19
N ARG A 45 -3.13 7.22 8.25
CA ARG A 45 -3.22 8.55 8.88
C ARG A 45 -3.70 9.63 7.91
N LEU A 46 -4.14 9.24 6.70
CA LEU A 46 -4.62 10.10 5.62
C LEU A 46 -3.53 11.04 5.05
N ALA A 47 -2.25 10.72 5.28
CA ALA A 47 -1.16 11.46 4.68
C ALA A 47 -0.94 11.01 3.23
N ASP A 48 -0.71 11.96 2.34
CA ASP A 48 -0.29 11.69 0.97
C ASP A 48 1.15 11.13 0.99
N ILE A 49 1.27 9.89 0.55
CA ILE A 49 2.53 9.14 0.46
C ILE A 49 2.87 8.76 -0.99
N THR A 50 2.17 9.34 -1.97
CA THR A 50 2.32 9.00 -3.39
C THR A 50 3.76 9.11 -3.85
N TYR A 51 4.45 10.17 -3.43
CA TYR A 51 5.83 10.45 -3.81
C TYR A 51 6.83 9.39 -3.32
N ARG A 52 6.52 8.62 -2.26
CA ARG A 52 7.41 7.57 -1.72
C ARG A 52 7.43 6.30 -2.58
N TYR A 53 6.40 6.10 -3.39
CA TYR A 53 6.16 4.89 -4.17
C TYR A 53 5.85 5.22 -5.64
N PRO A 54 6.79 5.87 -6.37
CA PRO A 54 6.57 6.26 -7.76
C PRO A 54 6.25 5.06 -8.67
N GLU A 55 6.79 3.88 -8.37
CA GLU A 55 6.52 2.65 -9.09
C GLU A 55 5.06 2.20 -8.97
N LEU A 56 4.46 2.34 -7.77
CA LEU A 56 3.05 2.02 -7.54
C LEU A 56 2.15 3.06 -8.20
N ALA A 57 2.52 4.34 -8.10
CA ALA A 57 1.79 5.42 -8.76
C ALA A 57 1.76 5.24 -10.29
N SER A 58 2.88 4.80 -10.89
CA SER A 58 2.95 4.48 -12.30
C SER A 58 2.09 3.27 -12.67
N ALA A 59 2.21 2.16 -11.92
CA ALA A 59 1.44 0.94 -12.18
C ALA A 59 -0.07 1.19 -12.07
N LEU A 60 -0.52 1.87 -11.02
CA LEU A 60 -1.93 2.21 -10.82
C LEU A 60 -2.45 3.21 -11.87
N GLY A 61 -1.60 4.13 -12.34
CA GLY A 61 -1.96 5.09 -13.39
C GLY A 61 -2.15 4.44 -14.76
N SER A 62 -1.68 3.20 -14.94
CA SER A 62 -1.85 2.42 -16.17
C SER A 62 -3.15 1.60 -16.21
N LEU A 63 -3.91 1.55 -15.10
CA LEU A 63 -5.18 0.83 -15.04
C LEU A 63 -6.22 1.47 -15.97
N GLN A 64 -7.06 0.63 -16.58
CA GLN A 64 -8.17 1.10 -17.38
C GLN A 64 -9.33 1.53 -16.48
N GLY A 65 -9.74 2.79 -16.59
CA GLY A 65 -10.84 3.36 -15.83
C GLY A 65 -10.45 3.98 -14.49
N GLU A 66 -11.44 4.50 -13.77
CA GLU A 66 -11.25 5.12 -12.47
C GLU A 66 -11.61 4.14 -11.35
N CYS A 67 -10.74 3.98 -10.36
CA CYS A 67 -11.01 3.13 -9.20
C CYS A 67 -10.44 3.69 -7.89
N VAL A 68 -10.94 3.14 -6.79
CA VAL A 68 -10.37 3.30 -5.45
C VAL A 68 -10.11 1.92 -4.89
N LEU A 69 -8.88 1.67 -4.44
CA LEU A 69 -8.44 0.40 -3.88
C LEU A 69 -8.03 0.61 -2.42
N ASP A 70 -8.34 -0.37 -1.57
CA ASP A 70 -7.85 -0.46 -0.19
C ASP A 70 -6.93 -1.68 -0.10
N GLY A 71 -5.71 -1.50 0.38
CA GLY A 71 -4.73 -2.55 0.42
C GLY A 71 -3.54 -2.24 1.32
N GLU A 72 -2.55 -3.12 1.29
CA GLU A 72 -1.35 -3.04 2.11
C GLU A 72 -0.12 -2.88 1.21
N ILE A 73 0.64 -1.80 1.38
CA ILE A 73 1.96 -1.63 0.74
C ILE A 73 2.98 -2.39 1.58
N THR A 74 3.78 -3.26 0.97
CA THR A 74 4.89 -3.95 1.65
C THR A 74 6.05 -4.15 0.69
N VAL A 75 7.20 -4.60 1.18
CA VAL A 75 8.32 -5.00 0.30
C VAL A 75 8.54 -6.49 0.48
N PHE A 76 8.50 -7.26 -0.60
CA PHE A 76 8.72 -8.70 -0.53
C PHE A 76 10.21 -9.06 -0.74
N LYS A 77 10.70 -10.01 0.07
CA LYS A 77 11.97 -10.72 -0.18
C LYS A 77 11.69 -12.20 -0.30
N LYS A 78 11.96 -12.77 -1.48
CA LYS A 78 11.71 -14.20 -1.77
C LYS A 78 10.26 -14.62 -1.45
N GLY A 79 9.29 -13.75 -1.79
CA GLY A 79 7.86 -14.00 -1.55
C GLY A 79 7.38 -13.75 -0.11
N ILE A 80 8.24 -13.30 0.80
CA ILE A 80 7.89 -13.04 2.20
C ILE A 80 7.92 -11.53 2.46
N PRO A 81 6.88 -10.94 3.10
CA PRO A 81 6.91 -9.54 3.52
C PRO A 81 8.14 -9.24 4.39
N ASN A 82 8.88 -8.20 4.04
CA ASN A 82 10.09 -7.79 4.73
C ASN A 82 9.91 -6.41 5.34
N PHE A 83 9.51 -6.39 6.62
CA PHE A 83 9.22 -5.16 7.34
C PHE A 83 10.40 -4.17 7.37
N ARG A 84 11.64 -4.67 7.51
CA ARG A 84 12.84 -3.82 7.52
C ARG A 84 12.99 -3.04 6.21
N SER A 85 12.84 -3.72 5.08
CA SER A 85 12.89 -3.05 3.78
C SER A 85 11.73 -2.07 3.60
N LEU A 86 10.51 -2.41 4.01
CA LEU A 86 9.42 -1.44 3.97
C LEU A 86 9.72 -0.20 4.83
N ALA A 87 10.23 -0.38 6.04
CA ALA A 87 10.55 0.73 6.94
C ALA A 87 11.61 1.69 6.35
N GLU A 88 12.57 1.15 5.58
CA GLU A 88 13.55 1.96 4.85
C GLU A 88 12.90 2.82 3.77
N ARG A 89 11.72 2.44 3.26
CA ARG A 89 10.94 3.21 2.28
C ARG A 89 9.98 4.19 2.91
N ASP A 90 9.23 3.73 3.91
CA ASP A 90 8.05 4.44 4.39
C ASP A 90 8.38 5.75 5.11
N HIS A 91 9.65 5.97 5.49
CA HIS A 91 10.10 7.21 6.13
C HIS A 91 10.93 8.13 5.23
N GLN A 92 11.03 7.83 3.93
CA GLN A 92 11.86 8.64 3.03
C GLN A 92 11.15 9.90 2.55
N ASN A 93 11.90 10.99 2.55
CA ASN A 93 11.50 12.28 1.98
C ASN A 93 12.52 12.83 0.96
N ASP A 94 13.70 12.21 0.86
CA ASP A 94 14.73 12.58 -0.10
C ASP A 94 14.39 11.97 -1.48
N PRO A 95 14.12 12.79 -2.52
CA PRO A 95 13.78 12.29 -3.86
C PRO A 95 14.84 11.38 -4.47
N ILE A 96 16.13 11.64 -4.22
CA ILE A 96 17.23 10.83 -4.76
C ILE A 96 17.17 9.43 -4.14
N ARG A 97 16.99 9.39 -2.82
CA ARG A 97 16.91 8.13 -2.09
C ARG A 97 15.64 7.34 -2.42
N ILE A 98 14.52 8.03 -2.62
CA ILE A 98 13.27 7.43 -3.08
C ILE A 98 13.43 6.79 -4.46
N ASP A 99 14.00 7.50 -5.43
CA ASP A 99 14.24 6.96 -6.78
C ASP A 99 15.18 5.76 -6.77
N TYR A 100 16.24 5.80 -5.94
CA TYR A 100 17.13 4.66 -5.77
C TYR A 100 16.40 3.44 -5.17
N LEU A 101 15.67 3.63 -4.07
CA LEU A 101 14.99 2.54 -3.37
C LEU A 101 13.81 1.97 -4.18
N SER A 102 13.13 2.79 -5.00
CA SER A 102 12.07 2.34 -5.92
C SER A 102 12.53 1.28 -6.92
N ARG A 103 13.80 1.37 -7.32
CA ARG A 103 14.42 0.42 -8.25
C ARG A 103 15.06 -0.76 -7.53
N ALA A 104 15.75 -0.48 -6.42
CA ALA A 104 16.51 -1.51 -5.69
C ALA A 104 15.61 -2.47 -4.89
N MET A 105 14.49 -1.97 -4.38
CA MET A 105 13.56 -2.71 -3.53
C MET A 105 12.15 -2.14 -3.68
N PRO A 106 11.50 -2.38 -4.84
CA PRO A 106 10.14 -1.93 -5.09
C PRO A 106 9.18 -2.49 -4.04
N ALA A 107 8.16 -1.70 -3.71
CA ALA A 107 7.02 -2.18 -2.94
C ALA A 107 6.09 -3.02 -3.82
#